data_AF-A0A8T6WBB5-F1
#
_entry.id   AF-A0A8T6WBB5-F1
#
_cell.length_a   1.000
_cell.length_b   1.000
_cell.length_c   1.000
_cell.angle_alpha   90.00
_cell.angle_beta   90.00
_cell.angle_gamma   90.00
#
_symmetry.space_group_name_H-M   'P 1'
#
loop_
_entity.id
_entity.type
_entity.pdbx_description
1 polymer ?
#
loop_
_entity_poly.entity_id
_entity_poly.type
_entity_poly.pdbx_seq_one_letter_code
_entity_poly.pdbx_strand_id
1 'polypeptide(L)' 'CTKRLGLDALWLWADAPENFQLKPAGKEGTFYDEWGQKCAVTKEEHWPIPWIADHPLRDIEKLKEYEPPDPFAP' A
#
# COMPACT_ATOMS: atom_id res chain seq x y z
N CYS A 1 22.98 -7.39 -10.54
CA CYS A 1 23.49 -6.88 -9.25
C CYS A 1 23.16 -7.79 -8.06
N THR A 2 21.96 -8.37 -7.96
CA THR A 2 21.52 -9.26 -6.85
C THR A 2 22.34 -10.54 -6.66
N LYS A 3 22.69 -11.29 -7.70
CA LYS A 3 23.54 -12.51 -7.58
C LYS A 3 24.94 -12.24 -7.01
N ARG A 4 25.49 -11.03 -7.19
CA ARG A 4 26.83 -10.65 -6.70
C ARG A 4 26.81 -10.26 -5.22
N LEU A 5 25.63 -10.00 -4.65
CA LEU A 5 25.41 -9.57 -3.28
C LEU A 5 24.78 -10.66 -2.39
N GLY A 6 24.53 -11.86 -2.93
CA GLY A 6 23.96 -12.98 -2.15
C GLY A 6 22.54 -12.74 -1.65
N LEU A 7 21.76 -11.90 -2.33
CA LEU A 7 20.37 -11.61 -1.95
C LEU A 7 19.41 -12.59 -2.63
N ASP A 8 18.48 -13.16 -1.85
CA ASP A 8 17.48 -14.13 -2.32
C ASP A 8 16.28 -13.49 -3.04
N ALA A 9 16.12 -12.17 -2.94
CA ALA A 9 15.04 -11.42 -3.55
C ALA A 9 15.56 -10.18 -4.29
N LEU A 10 14.84 -9.80 -5.34
CA LEU A 10 15.06 -8.57 -6.09
C LEU A 10 13.96 -7.58 -5.72
N TRP A 11 14.33 -6.46 -5.10
CA TRP A 11 13.43 -5.34 -4.96
C TRP A 11 13.29 -4.67 -6.33
N LEU A 12 12.09 -4.69 -6.89
CA LEU A 12 11.77 -3.86 -8.04
C LEU A 12 11.60 -2.44 -7.52
N TRP A 13 12.60 -1.59 -7.81
CA TRP A 13 12.50 -0.16 -7.54
C TRP A 13 11.50 0.41 -8.56
N ALA A 14 10.22 0.31 -8.21
CA ALA A 14 9.17 1.03 -8.90
C ALA A 14 9.01 2.35 -8.17
N ASP A 15 9.28 3.46 -8.88
CA ASP A 15 8.72 4.73 -8.47
C ASP A 15 7.20 4.61 -8.52
N ALA A 16 6.51 5.33 -7.64
CA ALA A 16 5.06 5.41 -7.72
C ALA A 16 4.66 5.84 -9.15
N PRO A 17 3.58 5.28 -9.72
CA PRO A 17 3.13 5.63 -11.07
C PRO A 17 3.09 7.14 -11.29
N GLU A 18 3.32 7.59 -12.52
CA GLU A 18 3.26 9.02 -12.86
C GLU A 18 1.86 9.56 -12.49
N ASN A 19 1.80 10.56 -11.59
CA ASN A 19 0.59 11.10 -10.95
C ASN A 19 -0.02 10.29 -9.80
N PHE A 20 0.68 9.31 -9.23
CA PHE A 20 0.25 8.64 -8.02
C PHE A 20 0.10 9.64 -6.87
N GLN A 21 -1.14 9.86 -6.45
CA GLN A 21 -1.47 10.74 -5.34
C GLN A 21 -2.10 9.92 -4.22
N LEU A 22 -1.47 9.98 -3.06
CA LEU A 22 -2.03 9.40 -1.84
C LEU A 22 -3.35 10.09 -1.50
N LYS A 23 -4.42 9.31 -1.37
CA LYS A 23 -5.73 9.82 -0.95
C LYS A 23 -5.68 10.10 0.55
N PRO A 24 -5.83 11.36 1.03
CA PRO A 24 -5.68 11.67 2.45
C PRO A 24 -6.73 10.96 3.32
N ALA A 25 -6.34 10.41 4.47
CA ALA A 25 -7.24 9.68 5.37
C ALA A 25 -7.59 10.45 6.66
N GLY A 26 -7.86 11.75 6.50
CA GLY A 26 -8.39 12.64 7.54
C GLY A 26 -7.40 13.11 8.61
N LYS A 27 -6.28 12.39 8.83
CA LYS A 27 -5.18 12.82 9.72
C LYS A 27 -3.89 12.97 8.93
N GLU A 28 -3.05 13.95 9.30
CA GLU A 28 -1.72 14.11 8.74
C GLU A 28 -0.89 12.82 8.89
N GLY A 29 -0.15 12.46 7.83
CA GLY A 29 0.60 11.21 7.76
C GLY A 29 -0.25 9.95 7.55
N THR A 30 -1.55 10.08 7.24
CA THR A 30 -2.42 8.95 6.90
C THR A 30 -3.02 9.08 5.50
N PHE A 31 -3.12 7.95 4.80
CA PHE A 31 -3.68 7.87 3.46
C PHE A 31 -4.47 6.57 3.24
N TYR A 32 -5.27 6.52 2.20
CA TYR A 32 -5.85 5.27 1.70
C TYR A 32 -5.03 4.73 0.54
N ASP A 33 -4.75 3.44 0.56
CA ASP A 33 -4.17 2.74 -0.59
C ASP A 33 -5.24 2.43 -1.66
N GLU A 34 -4.82 1.78 -2.75
CA GLU A 34 -5.69 1.34 -3.85
C GLU A 34 -6.81 0.40 -3.37
N TRP A 35 -6.57 -0.35 -2.30
CA TRP A 35 -7.50 -1.33 -1.73
C TRP A 35 -8.47 -0.71 -0.71
N GLY A 36 -8.35 0.60 -0.45
CA GLY A 36 -9.15 1.33 0.53
C GLY A 36 -8.70 1.08 1.98
N GLN A 37 -7.53 0.47 2.18
CA GLN A 37 -6.91 0.31 3.49
C GLN A 37 -6.41 1.66 3.99
N LYS A 38 -6.66 1.98 5.25
CA LYS A 38 -6.10 3.17 5.87
C LYS A 38 -4.67 2.87 6.29
N CYS A 39 -3.72 3.51 5.65
CA CYS A 39 -2.30 3.42 5.91
C CYS A 39 -1.81 4.65 6.68
N ALA A 40 -0.75 4.46 7.46
CA ALA A 40 -0.11 5.53 8.24
C ALA A 40 1.41 5.47 8.12
N VAL A 41 2.03 6.59 7.74
CA VAL A 41 3.48 6.79 7.74
C VAL A 41 3.77 7.78 8.85
N THR A 42 3.83 7.24 10.07
CA THR A 42 3.92 8.06 11.28
C THR A 42 5.35 8.27 11.75
N LYS A 43 6.30 7.43 11.33
CA LYS A 43 7.69 7.42 11.80
C LYS A 43 8.62 6.71 10.80
N GLU A 44 9.90 7.05 10.85
CA GLU A 44 10.99 6.48 10.04
C GLU A 44 11.11 4.94 10.19
N GLU A 45 10.75 4.40 11.36
CA GLU A 45 10.71 2.95 11.65
C GLU A 45 9.65 2.18 10.84
N HIS A 46 8.66 2.87 10.27
CA HIS A 46 7.64 2.29 9.38
C HIS A 46 7.99 2.47 7.90
N TRP A 47 9.21 2.91 7.59
CA TRP A 47 9.74 2.91 6.23
C TRP A 47 10.44 1.57 5.94
N PRO A 48 10.28 0.97 4.75
CA PRO A 48 9.55 1.44 3.58
C PRO A 48 8.09 0.97 3.49
N ILE A 49 7.60 0.20 4.48
CA ILE A 49 6.28 -0.43 4.43
C ILE A 49 5.32 0.30 5.37
N PRO A 50 4.34 1.08 4.85
CA PRO A 50 3.39 1.79 5.70
C PRO A 50 2.63 0.83 6.62
N TRP A 51 2.34 1.28 7.84
CA TRP A 51 1.51 0.50 8.77
C TRP A 51 0.03 0.60 8.39
N ILE A 52 -0.66 -0.54 8.32
CA ILE A 52 -2.11 -0.62 8.07
C ILE A 52 -2.85 -0.30 9.38
N ALA A 53 -3.46 0.88 9.45
CA ALA A 53 -4.23 1.35 10.59
C ALA A 53 -5.70 0.89 10.57
N ASP A 54 -6.27 0.61 9.39
CA ASP A 54 -7.63 0.07 9.25
C ASP A 54 -7.81 -0.68 7.93
N HIS A 55 -8.71 -1.66 7.93
CA HIS A 55 -9.03 -2.48 6.76
C HIS A 55 -10.54 -2.42 6.46
N PRO A 56 -10.96 -2.20 5.20
CA PRO A 56 -12.39 -2.11 4.85
C PRO A 56 -13.12 -3.44 5.02
N LEU A 57 -12.44 -4.55 4.74
CA LEU A 57 -12.95 -5.89 5.04
C LEU A 57 -12.59 -6.29 6.47
N ARG A 58 -13.58 -6.21 7.36
CA ARG A 58 -13.48 -6.70 8.75
C ARG A 58 -14.18 -8.04 8.98
N ASP A 59 -14.89 -8.51 7.96
CA ASP A 59 -15.73 -9.70 8.01
C ASP A 59 -15.56 -10.48 6.71
N ILE A 60 -15.35 -11.79 6.83
CA ILE A 60 -15.18 -12.69 5.69
C ILE A 60 -16.44 -12.80 4.83
N GLU A 61 -17.62 -12.60 5.41
CA GLU A 61 -18.88 -12.64 4.66
C GLU A 61 -18.95 -11.51 3.62
N LYS A 62 -18.34 -10.36 3.92
CA LYS A 62 -18.26 -9.20 3.04
C LYS A 62 -17.28 -9.37 1.89
N LEU A 63 -16.47 -10.43 1.89
CA LEU A 63 -15.55 -10.72 0.79
C LEU A 63 -16.27 -10.90 -0.54
N LYS A 64 -17.52 -11.42 -0.52
CA LYS A 64 -18.34 -11.60 -1.73
C LYS A 64 -18.81 -10.29 -2.34
N GLU A 65 -18.90 -9.24 -1.53
CA GLU A 65 -19.36 -7.90 -1.92
C GLU A 65 -18.19 -6.96 -2.22
N TYR A 66 -16.96 -7.38 -1.94
CA TYR A 66 -15.77 -6.56 -2.15
C TYR A 66 -15.33 -6.61 -3.61
N GLU A 67 -15.29 -5.43 -4.22
CA GLU A 67 -14.77 -5.24 -5.56
C GLU A 67 -13.28 -4.85 -5.46
N PRO A 68 -12.35 -5.71 -5.93
CA PRO A 68 -10.94 -5.38 -5.92
C PRO A 68 -10.65 -4.23 -6.90
N PRO A 69 -9.68 -3.34 -6.58
CA PRO A 69 -9.28 -2.27 -7.48
C PRO A 69 -8.71 -2.84 -8.79
N ASP A 70 -9.05 -2.21 -9.91
CA ASP A 70 -8.50 -2.57 -11.22
C ASP A 70 -7.02 -2.13 -11.30
N PRO A 71 -6.07 -3.07 -11.46
CA PRO A 71 -4.64 -2.76 -11.52
C PRO A 71 -4.24 -1.96 -12.76
N PHE A 72 -5.13 -1.80 -13.74
CA PHE A 72 -4.90 -1.02 -14.96
C PHE A 72 -5.74 0.26 -15.02
N ALA A 73 -6.47 0.60 -13.95
CA ALA A 73 -7.19 1.87 -13.88
C ALA A 73 -6.19 3.05 -13.95
N PRO A 74 -6.53 4.13 -14.68
CA PRO A 74 -5.66 5.29 -14.87
C PRO A 74 -5.45 6.11 -13.61
#